data_AF-A0A3D0TL54-F1
#
_entry.id   AF-A0A3D0TL54-F1
#
_cell.length_a   1.000
_cell.length_b   1.000
_cell.length_c   1.000
_cell.angle_alpha   90.00
_cell.angle_beta   90.00
_cell.angle_gamma   90.00
#
_symmetry.space_group_name_H-M   'P 1'
#
loop_
_entity.id
_entity.type
_entity.pdbx_description
1 polymer ?
#
loop_
_entity_poly.entity_id
_entity_poly.type
_entity_poly.pdbx_seq_one_letter_code
_entity_poly.pdbx_strand_id
1 'polypeptide(L)'
;MGGVDVDDSGWEAVSLPGPLPARLRGGQALLCRKVLPAGAVVGARRWLVIEQPHCDAYVWVDGAFVGYAQRHAAAHSFEVAGTGAGGHLVGLELEGAPDDAAHSPTAGWTWGDLRMETTGAVRVVDWRVLVVDADAERATVRVSAALDSAGTHRTTLRTALVIRSDAGAAAGPAGAAAEPVPAAEPVPAASHDQQTVLARGRNELEWTLTVDRPALWWPRALGDQPLYDVAVSVEVDGRLSHRVERTVGLRSTGLRPLSPLSPASVGFSVAAVNDETLFLKGATLTAAAFADEPDLTTACRRDVALAVEAGLDLLAVRGAVAPAALYEEADRRGLLVCQDVAAGA
;
A
#
# COMPACT_ATOMS: atom_id res chain seq x y z
N MET A 1 11.87 -8.01 33.93
CA MET A 1 12.34 -6.66 33.55
C MET A 1 13.80 -6.79 33.18
N GLY A 2 14.09 -6.97 31.90
CA GLY A 2 15.44 -7.00 31.36
C GLY A 2 15.36 -6.38 29.99
N GLY A 3 15.55 -5.07 29.91
CA GLY A 3 15.89 -4.48 28.62
C GLY A 3 17.23 -5.09 28.21
N VAL A 4 17.36 -5.45 26.93
CA VAL A 4 18.66 -5.85 26.40
C VAL A 4 19.60 -4.65 26.61
N ASP A 5 20.59 -4.79 27.48
CA ASP A 5 21.63 -3.78 27.67
C ASP A 5 22.47 -3.76 26.40
N VAL A 6 22.35 -2.67 25.63
CA VAL A 6 22.97 -2.56 24.32
C VAL A 6 23.97 -1.41 24.33
N ASP A 7 25.18 -1.70 23.86
CA ASP A 7 26.21 -0.68 23.64
C ASP A 7 25.97 -0.01 22.28
N ASP A 8 25.69 1.29 22.33
CA ASP A 8 25.38 2.14 21.18
C ASP A 8 26.62 2.89 20.65
N SER A 9 27.76 2.80 21.35
CA SER A 9 28.94 3.63 21.06
C SER A 9 29.54 3.43 19.66
N GLY A 10 29.36 2.24 19.08
CA GLY A 10 29.78 1.89 17.71
C GLY A 10 28.70 2.09 16.65
N TRP A 11 27.49 2.49 17.01
CA TRP A 11 26.35 2.59 16.10
C TRP A 11 26.23 3.99 15.48
N GLU A 12 25.89 4.03 14.19
CA GLU A 12 25.55 5.26 13.48
C GLU A 12 24.03 5.44 13.46
N ALA A 13 23.56 6.65 13.77
CA ALA A 13 22.17 7.01 13.55
C ALA A 13 21.92 7.23 12.06
N VAL A 14 20.90 6.57 11.52
CA VAL A 14 20.50 6.66 10.12
C VAL A 14 19.00 6.94 10.01
N SER A 15 18.60 7.71 9.00
CA SER A 15 17.18 8.00 8.74
C SER A 15 16.55 6.89 7.91
N LEU A 16 15.41 6.37 8.35
CA LEU A 16 14.64 5.35 7.65
C LEU A 16 13.23 5.85 7.34
N PRO A 17 12.78 5.83 6.07
CA PRO A 17 13.57 5.57 4.86
C PRO A 17 14.60 6.69 4.56
N GLY A 18 15.68 6.39 3.84
CA GLY A 18 16.71 7.37 3.40
C GLY A 18 17.81 6.75 2.53
N PRO A 19 18.88 7.46 2.14
CA PRO A 19 20.01 6.94 1.36
C PRO A 19 21.15 6.34 2.23
N LEU A 20 21.86 5.31 1.73
CA LEU A 20 22.78 4.54 2.57
C LEU A 20 24.03 5.40 2.75
N PRO A 21 24.51 5.64 3.99
CA PRO A 21 25.77 6.32 4.19
C PRO A 21 26.85 5.66 3.34
N ALA A 22 27.58 6.45 2.55
CA ALA A 22 28.53 5.93 1.57
C ALA A 22 29.57 4.97 2.18
N ARG A 23 29.93 5.18 3.46
CA ARG A 23 30.87 4.34 4.22
C ARG A 23 30.36 2.94 4.55
N LEU A 24 29.05 2.71 4.47
CA LEU A 24 28.41 1.42 4.73
C LEU A 24 28.18 0.61 3.44
N ARG A 25 28.49 1.18 2.27
CA ARG A 25 28.39 0.49 0.97
C ARG A 25 29.50 -0.56 0.83
N GLY A 26 29.21 -1.68 0.18
CA GLY A 26 30.16 -2.79 0.00
C GLY A 26 30.43 -3.64 1.24
N GLY A 27 29.65 -3.47 2.32
CA GLY A 27 29.72 -4.33 3.50
C GLY A 27 29.16 -5.73 3.23
N GLN A 28 29.70 -6.77 3.87
CA GLN A 28 29.19 -8.14 3.70
C GLN A 28 27.80 -8.35 4.32
N ALA A 29 27.49 -7.61 5.39
CA ALA A 29 26.20 -7.56 6.05
C ALA A 29 26.02 -6.20 6.73
N LEU A 30 24.78 -5.71 6.81
CA LEU A 30 24.44 -4.50 7.55
C LEU A 30 23.49 -4.86 8.70
N LEU A 31 23.83 -4.42 9.90
CA LEU A 31 22.96 -4.55 11.06
C LEU A 31 22.24 -3.23 11.30
N CYS A 32 20.92 -3.29 11.42
CA CYS A 32 20.07 -2.15 11.76
C CYS A 32 19.26 -2.50 13.00
N ARG A 33 18.96 -1.48 13.81
CA ARG A 33 18.00 -1.64 14.90
C ARG A 33 17.18 -0.39 15.11
N LYS A 34 15.95 -0.58 15.57
CA LYS A 34 15.00 0.50 15.86
C LYS A 34 14.21 0.14 17.10
N VAL A 35 14.07 1.09 18.02
CA VAL A 35 13.15 0.96 19.14
C VAL A 35 11.78 1.45 18.67
N LEU A 36 10.80 0.57 18.70
CA LEU A 36 9.40 0.90 18.42
C LEU A 36 8.67 1.15 19.75
N PRO A 37 7.77 2.14 19.81
CA PRO A 37 7.03 2.42 21.04
C PRO A 37 6.17 1.21 21.44
N ALA A 38 5.97 1.03 22.74
CA ALA A 38 5.11 -0.01 23.27
C ALA A 38 3.63 0.34 23.00
N GLY A 39 2.92 -0.55 22.32
CA GLY A 39 1.45 -0.53 22.23
C GLY A 39 0.86 -1.48 23.27
N ALA A 40 0.58 -1.00 24.47
CA ALA A 40 0.05 -1.84 25.54
C ALA A 40 -1.47 -1.97 25.46
N VAL A 41 -1.96 -2.96 24.70
CA VAL A 41 -3.33 -3.48 24.86
C VAL A 41 -3.25 -4.89 25.43
N VAL A 42 -3.77 -5.07 26.64
CA VAL A 42 -3.80 -6.37 27.32
C VAL A 42 -4.76 -7.31 26.58
N GLY A 43 -4.31 -8.54 26.33
CA GLY A 43 -5.12 -9.57 25.64
C GLY A 43 -5.19 -9.40 24.11
N ALA A 44 -4.46 -8.45 23.54
CA ALA A 44 -4.35 -8.27 22.10
C ALA A 44 -3.14 -8.99 21.52
N ARG A 45 -3.25 -9.41 20.26
CA ARG A 45 -2.15 -9.98 19.47
C ARG A 45 -1.31 -8.85 18.90
N ARG A 46 -0.01 -9.06 18.73
CA ARG A 46 0.93 -8.04 18.25
C ARG A 46 1.70 -8.51 17.04
N TRP A 47 1.95 -7.59 16.14
CA TRP A 47 2.56 -7.86 14.86
C TRP A 47 3.65 -6.83 14.57
N LEU A 48 4.84 -7.30 14.25
CA LEU A 48 5.82 -6.48 13.57
C LEU A 48 5.44 -6.47 12.08
N VAL A 49 5.21 -5.29 11.52
CA VAL A 49 4.94 -5.11 10.09
C VAL A 49 6.12 -4.39 9.45
N ILE A 50 6.62 -4.98 8.36
CA ILE A 50 7.67 -4.43 7.51
C ILE A 50 7.03 -4.15 6.15
N GLU A 51 6.75 -2.88 5.87
CA GLU A 51 6.23 -2.48 4.56
C GLU A 51 7.35 -2.56 3.51
N GLN A 52 7.07 -3.20 2.37
CA GLN A 52 7.93 -3.23 1.16
C GLN A 52 9.44 -3.33 1.45
N PRO A 53 9.95 -4.45 2.00
CA PRO A 53 11.39 -4.59 2.19
C PRO A 53 12.11 -4.54 0.83
N HIS A 54 13.09 -3.65 0.70
CA HIS A 54 13.88 -3.49 -0.53
C HIS A 54 15.11 -4.40 -0.59
N CYS A 55 15.41 -5.08 0.53
CA CYS A 55 16.46 -6.09 0.66
C CYS A 55 15.97 -7.24 1.54
N ASP A 56 16.66 -8.37 1.41
CA ASP A 56 16.40 -9.56 2.20
C ASP A 56 16.97 -9.39 3.60
N ALA A 57 16.26 -9.90 4.61
CA ALA A 57 16.69 -9.71 5.98
C ALA A 57 16.19 -10.74 6.99
N TYR A 58 17.05 -11.03 7.96
CA TYR A 58 16.67 -11.72 9.20
C TYR A 58 16.14 -10.70 10.21
N VAL A 59 15.10 -11.09 10.93
CA VAL A 59 14.34 -10.19 11.80
C VAL A 59 14.31 -10.73 13.23
N TRP A 60 14.65 -9.87 14.18
CA TRP A 60 14.58 -10.13 15.61
C TRP A 60 13.75 -9.07 16.33
N VAL A 61 13.02 -9.48 17.36
CA VAL A 61 12.31 -8.58 18.27
C VAL A 61 12.65 -8.96 19.70
N ASP A 62 13.12 -7.98 20.48
CA ASP A 62 13.52 -8.15 21.88
C ASP A 62 14.51 -9.32 22.09
N GLY A 63 15.41 -9.52 21.12
CA GLY A 63 16.41 -10.59 21.12
C GLY A 63 15.91 -11.96 20.63
N ALA A 64 14.62 -12.12 20.34
CA ALA A 64 14.07 -13.34 19.77
C ALA A 64 13.98 -13.26 18.24
N PHE A 65 14.45 -14.30 17.55
CA PHE A 65 14.28 -14.40 16.09
C PHE A 65 12.81 -14.63 15.74
N VAL A 66 12.25 -13.80 14.85
CA VAL A 66 10.82 -13.87 14.45
C VAL A 66 10.61 -14.32 13.01
N GLY A 67 11.63 -14.18 12.14
CA GLY A 67 11.53 -14.68 10.77
C GLY A 67 12.48 -14.01 9.79
N TYR A 68 12.21 -14.28 8.51
CA TYR A 68 12.98 -13.78 7.36
C TYR A 68 12.06 -12.98 6.44
N ALA A 69 12.44 -11.76 6.11
CA ALA A 69 11.73 -10.88 5.19
C ALA A 69 12.48 -10.86 3.85
N GLN A 70 11.85 -11.40 2.80
CA GLN A 70 12.37 -11.35 1.44
C GLN A 70 12.06 -10.00 0.80
N ARG A 71 12.97 -9.51 -0.05
CA ARG A 71 12.69 -8.37 -0.93
C ARG A 71 11.42 -8.64 -1.71
N HIS A 72 10.39 -7.85 -1.44
CA HIS A 72 9.09 -8.03 -2.05
C HIS A 72 8.32 -6.71 -2.02
N ALA A 73 7.49 -6.48 -3.04
CA ALA A 73 6.59 -5.32 -3.10
C ALA A 73 5.42 -5.39 -2.09
N ALA A 74 5.32 -6.48 -1.33
CA ALA A 74 4.25 -6.72 -0.35
C ALA A 74 4.84 -6.65 1.06
N ALA A 75 4.03 -6.24 2.01
CA ALA A 75 4.44 -6.20 3.40
C ALA A 75 4.68 -7.62 3.95
N HIS A 76 5.64 -7.73 4.87
CA HIS A 76 5.79 -8.90 5.74
C HIS A 76 5.24 -8.59 7.13
N SER A 77 4.64 -9.59 7.76
CA SER A 77 4.14 -9.45 9.13
C SER A 77 4.51 -10.65 9.98
N PHE A 78 5.05 -10.40 11.17
CA PHE A 78 5.48 -11.43 12.11
C PHE A 78 4.71 -11.27 13.42
N GLU A 79 4.08 -12.34 13.91
CA GLU A 79 3.46 -12.31 15.23
C GLU A 79 4.54 -12.29 16.31
N VAL A 80 4.47 -11.32 17.22
CA VAL A 80 5.46 -11.11 18.28
C VAL A 80 4.89 -11.58 19.60
N ALA A 81 5.57 -12.53 20.24
CA ALA A 81 5.26 -12.97 21.59
C ALA A 81 5.94 -12.06 22.63
N GLY A 82 5.22 -11.68 23.69
CA GLY A 82 5.81 -10.99 24.85
C GLY A 82 5.10 -9.68 25.23
N THR A 83 5.28 -9.26 26.48
CA THR A 83 4.65 -8.08 27.09
C THR A 83 5.68 -7.22 27.81
N GLY A 84 6.66 -6.70 27.07
CA GLY A 84 7.46 -5.59 27.57
C GLY A 84 6.58 -4.37 27.77
N ALA A 85 6.64 -3.75 28.95
CA ALA A 85 6.06 -2.43 29.18
C ALA A 85 6.94 -1.30 28.58
N GLY A 86 8.20 -1.62 28.27
CA GLY A 86 9.09 -0.79 27.45
C GLY A 86 8.84 -1.05 25.96
N GLY A 87 9.29 -0.11 25.11
CA GLY A 87 9.24 -0.29 23.65
C GLY A 87 9.92 -1.58 23.19
N HIS A 88 9.63 -1.98 21.96
CA HIS A 88 10.18 -3.19 21.35
C HIS A 88 11.46 -2.85 20.58
N LEU A 89 12.56 -3.55 20.90
CA LEU A 89 13.80 -3.44 20.12
C LEU A 89 13.71 -4.37 18.92
N VAL A 90 13.63 -3.81 17.73
CA VAL A 90 13.70 -4.58 16.49
C VAL A 90 15.13 -4.55 15.98
N GLY A 91 15.70 -5.74 15.74
CA GLY A 91 16.99 -5.94 15.10
C GLY A 91 16.79 -6.53 13.71
N LEU A 92 17.58 -6.08 12.75
CA LEU A 92 17.53 -6.48 11.36
C LEU A 92 18.95 -6.75 10.87
N GLU A 93 19.17 -7.90 10.24
CA GLU A 93 20.42 -8.23 9.54
C GLU A 93 20.11 -8.31 8.05
N LEU A 94 20.72 -7.41 7.31
CA LEU A 94 20.54 -7.24 5.87
C LEU A 94 21.50 -8.12 5.10
N GLU A 95 20.93 -8.94 4.21
CA GLU A 95 21.71 -9.70 3.25
C GLU A 95 22.06 -8.84 2.02
N GLY A 96 23.33 -8.94 1.59
CA GLY A 96 23.79 -8.36 0.34
C GLY A 96 23.67 -6.84 0.29
N ALA A 97 24.47 -6.13 1.10
CA ALA A 97 24.60 -4.68 0.95
C ALA A 97 24.91 -4.39 -0.53
N PRO A 98 24.17 -3.49 -1.18
CA PRO A 98 24.20 -3.40 -2.63
C PRO A 98 25.59 -3.03 -3.13
N ASP A 99 26.18 -3.92 -3.92
CA ASP A 99 27.56 -3.79 -4.39
C ASP A 99 27.67 -2.97 -5.68
N ASP A 100 26.56 -2.50 -6.26
CA ASP A 100 26.63 -1.53 -7.36
C ASP A 100 25.29 -0.87 -7.64
N ALA A 101 25.27 0.46 -7.67
CA ALA A 101 24.11 1.27 -8.10
C ALA A 101 23.70 1.00 -9.57
N ALA A 102 24.57 0.33 -10.35
CA ALA A 102 24.38 0.08 -11.77
C ALA A 102 23.44 -1.10 -12.11
N HIS A 103 23.27 -2.08 -11.21
CA HIS A 103 22.54 -3.33 -11.54
C HIS A 103 21.22 -3.51 -10.78
N SER A 104 20.96 -2.71 -9.75
CA SER A 104 19.69 -2.70 -9.04
C SER A 104 19.41 -1.28 -8.58
N PRO A 105 18.66 -0.47 -9.34
CA PRO A 105 18.39 0.91 -8.95
C PRO A 105 17.43 1.01 -7.74
N THR A 106 16.85 -0.12 -7.32
CA THR A 106 16.17 -0.31 -6.03
C THR A 106 17.12 -0.71 -4.90
N ALA A 107 18.44 -0.65 -5.10
CA ALA A 107 19.49 -0.79 -4.09
C ALA A 107 19.46 0.32 -3.02
N GLY A 108 18.28 0.88 -2.73
CA GLY A 108 18.03 1.46 -1.45
C GLY A 108 18.00 0.34 -0.43
N TRP A 109 18.96 0.34 0.49
CA TRP A 109 18.78 -0.13 1.88
C TRP A 109 17.56 0.47 2.60
N THR A 110 16.75 1.30 1.93
CA THR A 110 15.49 1.83 2.41
C THR A 110 14.59 0.67 2.77
N TRP A 111 14.22 0.56 4.03
CA TRP A 111 13.08 -0.25 4.42
C TRP A 111 11.86 0.65 4.30
N GLY A 112 10.70 0.09 3.95
CA GLY A 112 9.45 0.81 4.15
C GLY A 112 9.18 1.04 5.64
N ASP A 113 7.96 1.46 5.96
CA ASP A 113 7.60 1.71 7.36
C ASP A 113 7.72 0.42 8.20
N LEU A 114 8.39 0.56 9.33
CA LEU A 114 8.57 -0.49 10.34
C LEU A 114 7.77 -0.10 11.56
N ARG A 115 6.70 -0.86 11.83
CA ARG A 115 5.71 -0.53 12.86
C ARG A 115 5.24 -1.74 13.64
N MET A 116 4.85 -1.48 14.89
CA MET A 116 4.10 -2.43 15.70
C MET A 116 2.60 -2.21 15.47
N GLU A 117 1.89 -3.29 15.15
CA GLU A 117 0.44 -3.29 15.03
C GLU A 117 -0.17 -4.21 16.08
N THR A 118 -1.40 -3.89 16.50
CA THR A 118 -2.13 -4.64 17.51
C THR A 118 -3.51 -5.02 16.99
N THR A 119 -3.90 -6.27 17.17
CA THR A 119 -5.21 -6.80 16.77
C THR A 119 -5.88 -7.53 17.92
N GLY A 120 -7.19 -7.74 17.83
CA GLY A 120 -7.90 -8.72 18.63
C GLY A 120 -7.57 -10.16 18.20
N ALA A 121 -8.51 -11.08 18.43
CA ALA A 121 -8.33 -12.50 18.17
C ALA A 121 -8.15 -12.84 16.67
N VAL A 122 -8.69 -12.03 15.78
CA VAL A 122 -8.67 -12.21 14.32
C VAL A 122 -7.98 -11.03 13.64
N ARG A 123 -7.03 -11.32 12.74
CA ARG A 123 -6.32 -10.35 11.90
C ARG A 123 -6.65 -10.58 10.43
N VAL A 124 -7.03 -9.54 9.70
CA VAL A 124 -6.86 -9.50 8.23
C VAL A 124 -5.37 -9.50 7.87
N VAL A 125 -4.88 -10.56 7.22
CA VAL A 125 -3.47 -10.77 6.86
C VAL A 125 -3.16 -10.32 5.44
N ASP A 126 -4.02 -10.70 4.50
CA ASP A 126 -3.99 -10.24 3.11
C ASP A 126 -5.41 -9.90 2.69
N TRP A 127 -5.55 -8.93 1.81
CA TRP A 127 -6.84 -8.60 1.21
C TRP A 127 -6.67 -7.81 -0.07
N ARG A 128 -7.64 -7.99 -0.97
CA ARG A 128 -7.67 -7.39 -2.30
C ARG A 128 -9.04 -6.82 -2.58
N VAL A 129 -9.05 -5.71 -3.29
CA VAL A 129 -10.26 -5.09 -3.84
C VAL A 129 -10.10 -5.07 -5.34
N LEU A 130 -11.06 -5.65 -6.04
CA LEU A 130 -11.10 -5.69 -7.50
C LEU A 130 -12.41 -5.06 -7.98
N VAL A 131 -12.30 -4.00 -8.76
CA VAL A 131 -13.44 -3.52 -9.57
C VAL A 131 -13.57 -4.51 -10.73
N VAL A 132 -14.60 -5.35 -10.67
CA VAL A 132 -14.83 -6.40 -11.68
C VAL A 132 -15.36 -5.79 -12.96
N ASP A 133 -16.30 -4.86 -12.81
CA ASP A 133 -16.86 -4.07 -13.88
C ASP A 133 -17.48 -2.78 -13.30
N ALA A 134 -17.55 -1.73 -14.11
CA ALA A 134 -18.12 -0.45 -13.71
C ALA A 134 -18.61 0.35 -14.93
N ASP A 135 -19.87 0.77 -14.88
CA ASP A 135 -20.50 1.71 -15.80
C ASP A 135 -21.31 2.78 -15.03
N ALA A 136 -22.04 3.62 -15.75
CA ALA A 136 -22.82 4.72 -15.17
C ALA A 136 -24.02 4.25 -14.32
N GLU A 137 -24.52 3.03 -14.52
CA GLU A 137 -25.64 2.46 -13.78
C GLU A 137 -25.19 1.65 -12.57
N ARG A 138 -24.07 0.93 -12.68
CA ARG A 138 -23.62 0.00 -11.65
C ARG A 138 -22.11 -0.26 -11.70
N ALA A 139 -21.52 -0.42 -10.51
CA ALA A 139 -20.21 -1.04 -10.35
C ALA A 139 -20.28 -2.29 -9.46
N THR A 140 -19.51 -3.31 -9.83
CA THR A 140 -19.35 -4.55 -9.05
C THR A 140 -17.96 -4.60 -8.47
N VAL A 141 -17.86 -4.59 -7.15
CA VAL A 141 -16.59 -4.60 -6.41
C VAL A 141 -16.46 -5.91 -5.65
N ARG A 142 -15.45 -6.69 -6.00
CA ARG A 142 -15.11 -7.94 -5.32
C ARG A 142 -14.04 -7.68 -4.27
N VAL A 143 -14.27 -8.21 -3.08
CA VAL A 143 -13.32 -8.17 -1.98
C VAL A 143 -12.96 -9.60 -1.63
N SER A 144 -11.67 -9.90 -1.57
CA SER A 144 -11.15 -11.16 -1.04
C SER A 144 -10.19 -10.87 0.12
N ALA A 145 -10.24 -11.71 1.15
CA ALA A 145 -9.42 -11.55 2.34
C ALA A 145 -8.97 -12.89 2.91
N ALA A 146 -7.72 -12.95 3.34
CA ALA A 146 -7.18 -14.00 4.20
C ALA A 146 -7.15 -13.49 5.65
N LEU A 147 -7.87 -14.17 6.53
CA LEU A 147 -7.93 -13.87 7.95
C LEU A 147 -7.16 -14.92 8.76
N ASP A 148 -6.33 -14.47 9.69
CA ASP A 148 -5.71 -15.34 10.68
C ASP A 148 -6.41 -15.21 12.04
N SER A 149 -6.88 -16.33 12.57
CA SER A 149 -7.68 -16.41 13.78
C SER A 149 -6.95 -17.20 14.88
N ALA A 150 -6.86 -16.63 16.09
CA ALA A 150 -6.22 -17.28 17.24
C ALA A 150 -6.96 -18.53 17.73
N GLY A 151 -8.25 -18.66 17.40
CA GLY A 151 -9.10 -19.76 17.81
C GLY A 151 -10.32 -19.89 16.91
N THR A 152 -11.32 -20.64 17.37
CA THR A 152 -12.62 -20.68 16.72
C THR A 152 -13.48 -19.53 17.22
N HIS A 153 -13.87 -18.62 16.33
CA HIS A 153 -14.65 -17.43 16.68
C HIS A 153 -15.83 -17.25 15.73
N ARG A 154 -16.99 -16.92 16.29
CA ARG A 154 -18.07 -16.32 15.52
C ARG A 154 -17.68 -14.86 15.25
N THR A 155 -17.67 -14.49 13.98
CA THR A 155 -17.10 -13.24 13.51
C THR A 155 -18.09 -12.54 12.60
N THR A 156 -18.17 -11.22 12.74
CA THR A 156 -18.90 -10.35 11.80
C THR A 156 -17.86 -9.60 10.96
N LEU A 157 -17.90 -9.78 9.64
CA LEU A 157 -17.20 -8.92 8.70
C LEU A 157 -18.14 -7.80 8.27
N ARG A 158 -17.68 -6.56 8.40
CA ARG A 158 -18.37 -5.37 7.91
C ARG A 158 -17.52 -4.70 6.86
N THR A 159 -18.05 -4.54 5.65
CA THR A 159 -17.41 -3.83 4.57
C THR A 159 -18.23 -2.60 4.21
N ALA A 160 -17.59 -1.45 4.12
CA ALA A 160 -18.22 -0.21 3.67
C ALA A 160 -17.40 0.39 2.52
N LEU A 161 -18.09 0.84 1.48
CA LEU A 161 -17.55 1.69 0.42
C LEU A 161 -18.10 3.09 0.61
N VAL A 162 -17.23 4.06 0.87
CA VAL A 162 -17.59 5.46 1.08
C VAL A 162 -16.88 6.30 0.04
N ILE A 163 -17.58 7.20 -0.64
CA ILE A 163 -16.94 8.14 -1.56
C ILE A 163 -16.11 9.16 -0.76
N ARG A 164 -14.86 9.37 -1.15
CA ARG A 164 -13.99 10.39 -0.55
C ARG A 164 -14.50 11.77 -0.92
N SER A 165 -14.68 12.62 0.08
CA SER A 165 -14.88 14.06 -0.13
C SER A 165 -13.53 14.78 -0.16
N ASP A 166 -13.24 15.54 -1.22
CA ASP A 166 -11.99 16.31 -1.39
C ASP A 166 -11.83 17.50 -0.43
N ALA A 167 -12.55 17.54 0.69
CA ALA A 167 -12.54 18.64 1.67
C ALA A 167 -11.17 18.91 2.33
N GLY A 168 -10.12 18.13 2.01
CA GLY A 168 -8.76 18.31 2.50
C GLY A 168 -7.69 18.65 1.45
N ALA A 169 -8.02 18.72 0.14
CA ALA A 169 -7.00 18.84 -0.92
C ALA A 169 -6.72 20.29 -1.39
N ALA A 170 -7.55 21.27 -1.00
CA ALA A 170 -7.37 22.68 -1.35
C ALA A 170 -6.92 23.53 -0.15
N ALA A 171 -5.69 23.36 0.32
CA ALA A 171 -5.07 24.29 1.26
C ALA A 171 -4.45 25.49 0.50
N GLY A 172 -5.30 26.38 0.01
CA GLY A 172 -4.93 27.79 -0.23
C GLY A 172 -4.73 28.53 1.10
N PRO A 173 -4.05 29.69 1.12
CA PRO A 173 -3.58 30.31 2.35
C PRO A 173 -4.74 30.67 3.30
N ALA A 174 -4.50 30.38 4.57
CA ALA A 174 -5.43 30.48 5.69
C ALA A 174 -6.16 31.83 5.76
N GLY A 175 -7.49 31.78 5.76
CA GLY A 175 -8.36 32.91 6.01
C GLY A 175 -9.64 32.48 6.72
N ALA A 176 -9.75 32.89 8.00
CA ALA A 176 -10.91 32.81 8.89
C ALA A 176 -11.40 31.40 9.29
N ALA A 177 -11.06 31.01 10.52
CA ALA A 177 -11.62 29.86 11.21
C ALA A 177 -13.12 30.07 11.48
N ALA A 178 -13.97 29.45 10.65
CA ALA A 178 -15.33 29.11 11.05
C ALA A 178 -15.26 27.90 11.98
N GLU A 179 -16.07 27.89 13.05
CA GLU A 179 -16.18 26.71 13.91
C GLU A 179 -16.63 25.50 13.07
N PRO A 180 -15.97 24.34 13.22
CA PRO A 180 -16.30 23.16 12.43
C PRO A 180 -17.69 22.68 12.82
N VAL A 181 -18.66 22.85 11.91
CA VAL A 181 -19.92 22.12 11.96
C VAL A 181 -19.57 20.62 11.95
N PRO A 182 -20.08 19.80 12.88
CA PRO A 182 -19.81 18.37 12.86
C PRO A 182 -20.27 17.82 11.50
N ALA A 183 -19.33 17.34 10.70
CA ALA A 183 -19.62 16.72 9.43
C ALA A 183 -20.57 15.55 9.68
N ALA A 184 -21.68 15.50 8.95
CA ALA A 184 -22.57 14.34 8.96
C ALA A 184 -21.75 13.08 8.65
N GLU A 185 -22.06 11.97 9.34
CA GLU A 185 -21.37 10.71 9.06
C GLU A 185 -21.50 10.36 7.58
N PRO A 186 -20.40 10.01 6.89
CA PRO A 186 -20.44 9.68 5.48
C PRO A 186 -21.39 8.50 5.24
N VAL A 187 -22.40 8.69 4.38
CA VAL A 187 -23.30 7.60 3.99
C VAL A 187 -22.54 6.69 3.03
N PRO A 188 -22.43 5.37 3.31
CA PRO A 188 -21.75 4.46 2.41
C PRO A 188 -22.51 4.30 1.09
N ALA A 189 -21.79 4.36 -0.02
CA ALA A 189 -22.30 4.06 -1.36
C ALA A 189 -22.66 2.57 -1.51
N ALA A 190 -21.97 1.69 -0.78
CA ALA A 190 -22.36 0.30 -0.61
C ALA A 190 -21.87 -0.23 0.74
N SER A 191 -22.58 -1.20 1.30
CA SER A 191 -22.15 -1.92 2.50
C SER A 191 -22.47 -3.41 2.41
N HIS A 192 -21.70 -4.21 3.13
CA HIS A 192 -21.88 -5.65 3.21
C HIS A 192 -21.54 -6.14 4.62
N ASP A 193 -22.48 -6.83 5.24
CA ASP A 193 -22.31 -7.47 6.53
C ASP A 193 -22.41 -8.99 6.36
N GLN A 194 -21.40 -9.72 6.82
CA GLN A 194 -21.36 -11.18 6.78
C GLN A 194 -21.01 -11.75 8.15
N GLN A 195 -21.86 -12.63 8.67
CA GLN A 195 -21.52 -13.46 9.81
C GLN A 195 -20.92 -14.78 9.35
N THR A 196 -19.82 -15.18 9.97
CA THR A 196 -19.16 -16.46 9.67
C THR A 196 -18.50 -17.04 10.93
N VAL A 197 -18.18 -18.33 10.89
CA VAL A 197 -17.37 -18.98 11.92
C VAL A 197 -15.99 -19.24 11.33
N LEU A 198 -14.97 -18.65 11.94
CA LEU A 198 -13.58 -18.85 11.54
C LEU A 198 -13.00 -20.02 12.32
N ALA A 199 -12.24 -20.87 11.62
CA ALA A 199 -11.39 -21.87 12.26
C ALA A 199 -10.10 -21.20 12.79
N ARG A 200 -9.40 -21.85 13.72
CA ARG A 200 -8.06 -21.42 14.12
C ARG A 200 -7.11 -21.43 12.91
N GLY A 201 -6.28 -20.41 12.80
CA GLY A 201 -5.33 -20.22 11.69
C GLY A 201 -5.95 -19.45 10.53
N ARG A 202 -5.46 -19.74 9.32
CA ARG A 202 -5.82 -19.03 8.09
C ARG A 202 -7.19 -19.44 7.55
N ASN A 203 -8.02 -18.45 7.22
CA ASN A 203 -9.34 -18.60 6.61
C ASN A 203 -9.41 -17.68 5.39
N GLU A 204 -9.90 -18.17 4.25
CA GLU A 204 -10.03 -17.39 3.02
C GLU A 204 -11.50 -17.11 2.72
N LEU A 205 -11.81 -15.84 2.45
CA LEU A 205 -13.17 -15.34 2.25
C LEU A 205 -13.19 -14.47 1.00
N GLU A 206 -14.29 -14.53 0.26
CA GLU A 206 -14.56 -13.67 -0.88
C GLU A 206 -16.05 -13.26 -0.85
N TRP A 207 -16.30 -11.98 -1.08
CA TRP A 207 -17.65 -11.42 -1.20
C TRP A 207 -17.66 -10.28 -2.22
N THR A 208 -18.86 -9.83 -2.60
CA THR A 208 -19.04 -8.80 -3.62
C THR A 208 -20.00 -7.73 -3.09
N LEU A 209 -19.69 -6.47 -3.41
CA LEU A 209 -20.53 -5.31 -3.18
C LEU A 209 -20.98 -4.75 -4.54
N THR A 210 -22.21 -4.22 -4.57
CA THR A 210 -22.75 -3.51 -5.72
C THR A 210 -22.93 -2.05 -5.34
N VAL A 211 -22.36 -1.15 -6.16
CA VAL A 211 -22.56 0.29 -6.04
C VAL A 211 -23.50 0.71 -7.16
N ASP A 212 -24.69 1.18 -6.81
CA ASP A 212 -25.65 1.70 -7.79
C ASP A 212 -25.32 3.15 -8.15
N ARG A 213 -25.37 3.47 -9.45
CA ARG A 213 -25.02 4.77 -10.04
C ARG A 213 -23.69 5.33 -9.50
N PRO A 214 -22.58 4.60 -9.66
CA PRO A 214 -21.30 4.99 -9.12
C PRO A 214 -20.79 6.28 -9.77
N ALA A 215 -20.15 7.15 -8.99
CA ALA A 215 -19.24 8.13 -9.55
C ALA A 215 -17.99 7.41 -10.09
N LEU A 216 -17.78 7.42 -11.40
CA LEU A 216 -16.68 6.71 -12.06
C LEU A 216 -15.39 7.54 -12.04
N TRP A 217 -14.26 6.87 -11.80
CA TRP A 217 -12.93 7.46 -11.95
C TRP A 217 -12.58 7.57 -13.43
N TRP A 218 -12.07 8.74 -13.85
CA TRP A 218 -11.61 9.00 -15.20
C TRP A 218 -10.15 9.42 -15.23
N PRO A 219 -9.40 9.09 -16.30
CA PRO A 219 -8.10 9.69 -16.52
C PRO A 219 -8.27 11.20 -16.75
N ARG A 220 -7.25 11.97 -16.42
CA ARG A 220 -7.28 13.44 -16.43
C ARG A 220 -7.69 14.09 -17.76
N ALA A 221 -7.52 13.36 -18.86
CA ALA A 221 -7.88 13.82 -20.19
C ALA A 221 -9.39 13.72 -20.46
N LEU A 222 -10.13 12.94 -19.65
CA LEU A 222 -11.53 12.57 -19.91
C LEU A 222 -12.51 13.01 -18.81
N GLY A 223 -12.05 13.26 -17.58
CA GLY A 223 -12.96 13.69 -16.52
C GLY A 223 -12.30 13.79 -15.14
N ASP A 224 -13.14 13.71 -14.11
CA ASP A 224 -12.75 13.80 -12.70
C ASP A 224 -12.28 12.45 -12.13
N GLN A 225 -11.66 12.49 -10.94
CA GLN A 225 -11.05 11.33 -10.27
C GLN A 225 -11.77 10.98 -8.95
N PRO A 226 -13.08 10.66 -8.93
CA PRO A 226 -13.72 10.22 -7.68
C PRO A 226 -13.05 8.94 -7.17
N LEU A 227 -12.73 8.94 -5.87
CA LEU A 227 -12.11 7.83 -5.17
C LEU A 227 -13.03 7.37 -4.03
N TYR A 228 -13.02 6.07 -3.74
CA TYR A 228 -13.78 5.46 -2.65
C TYR A 228 -12.84 4.83 -1.64
N ASP A 229 -13.14 4.99 -0.37
CA ASP A 229 -12.56 4.19 0.71
C ASP A 229 -13.34 2.91 0.90
N VAL A 230 -12.66 1.79 0.68
CA VAL A 230 -13.12 0.45 1.02
C VAL A 230 -12.55 0.09 2.36
N ALA A 231 -13.40 -0.04 3.37
CA ALA A 231 -12.97 -0.45 4.70
C ALA A 231 -13.57 -1.81 5.06
N VAL A 232 -12.72 -2.74 5.48
CA VAL A 232 -13.12 -4.04 6.02
C VAL A 232 -12.82 -4.08 7.50
N SER A 233 -13.84 -4.25 8.32
CA SER A 233 -13.74 -4.39 9.78
C SER A 233 -14.15 -5.80 10.18
N VAL A 234 -13.35 -6.43 11.04
CA VAL A 234 -13.59 -7.77 11.56
C VAL A 234 -13.92 -7.64 13.04
N GLU A 235 -15.10 -8.09 13.45
CA GLU A 235 -15.59 -8.04 14.82
C GLU A 235 -15.73 -9.45 15.40
N VAL A 236 -15.26 -9.65 16.63
CA VAL A 236 -15.44 -10.87 17.41
C VAL A 236 -16.24 -10.52 18.64
N ASP A 237 -17.36 -11.23 18.86
CA ASP A 237 -18.28 -10.97 19.98
C ASP A 237 -18.71 -9.49 20.10
N GLY A 238 -18.94 -8.85 18.95
CA GLY A 238 -19.34 -7.43 18.86
C GLY A 238 -18.24 -6.42 19.16
N ARG A 239 -16.98 -6.84 19.26
CA ARG A 239 -15.82 -5.97 19.47
C ARG A 239 -14.92 -5.98 18.25
N LEU A 240 -14.44 -4.81 17.83
CA LEU A 240 -13.48 -4.70 16.73
C LEU A 240 -12.20 -5.49 17.05
N SER A 241 -11.83 -6.38 16.14
CA SER A 241 -10.61 -7.17 16.19
C SER A 241 -9.53 -6.61 15.27
N HIS A 242 -9.87 -6.30 14.02
CA HIS A 242 -8.95 -5.65 13.08
C HIS A 242 -9.74 -4.85 12.04
N ARG A 243 -9.16 -3.78 11.51
CA ARG A 243 -9.71 -2.97 10.42
C ARG A 243 -8.62 -2.66 9.41
N VAL A 244 -8.92 -2.84 8.13
CA VAL A 244 -8.07 -2.46 7.01
C VAL A 244 -8.84 -1.57 6.05
N GLU A 245 -8.12 -0.69 5.36
CA GLU A 245 -8.71 0.28 4.44
C GLU A 245 -7.83 0.47 3.21
N ARG A 246 -8.46 0.63 2.04
CA ARG A 246 -7.79 0.92 0.76
C ARG A 246 -8.69 1.83 -0.06
N THR A 247 -8.04 2.65 -0.86
CA THR A 247 -8.70 3.55 -1.79
C THR A 247 -8.82 2.90 -3.17
N VAL A 248 -9.96 3.09 -3.83
CA VAL A 248 -10.19 2.61 -5.19
C VAL A 248 -10.91 3.65 -6.05
N GLY A 249 -10.52 3.77 -7.31
CA GLY A 249 -11.30 4.47 -8.33
C GLY A 249 -12.14 3.46 -9.12
N LEU A 250 -13.47 3.60 -9.09
CA LEU A 250 -14.39 2.70 -9.81
C LEU A 250 -14.34 3.01 -11.31
N ARG A 251 -13.83 2.07 -12.10
CA ARG A 251 -13.67 2.23 -13.56
C ARG A 251 -13.55 0.88 -14.26
N SER A 252 -13.85 0.84 -15.55
CA SER A 252 -13.41 -0.23 -16.44
C SER A 252 -12.17 0.23 -17.22
N THR A 253 -11.20 -0.68 -17.43
CA THR A 253 -10.00 -0.39 -18.23
C THR A 253 -9.71 -1.54 -19.17
N GLY A 254 -9.29 -1.24 -20.39
CA GLY A 254 -8.93 -2.28 -21.35
C GLY A 254 -8.16 -1.75 -22.56
N LEU A 255 -7.74 -2.69 -23.40
CA LEU A 255 -7.22 -2.41 -24.73
C LEU A 255 -8.28 -2.81 -25.75
N ARG A 256 -8.65 -1.90 -26.64
CA ARG A 256 -9.58 -2.15 -27.74
C ARG A 256 -8.83 -2.28 -29.06
N PRO A 257 -9.12 -3.29 -29.89
CA PRO A 257 -8.53 -3.38 -31.22
C PRO A 257 -8.85 -2.13 -32.03
N LEU A 258 -7.83 -1.57 -32.69
CA LEU A 258 -8.02 -0.51 -33.66
C LEU A 258 -8.43 -1.13 -35.00
N SER A 259 -9.46 -0.55 -35.63
CA SER A 259 -9.75 -0.85 -37.04
C SER A 259 -8.51 -0.55 -37.88
N PRO A 260 -7.98 -1.51 -38.66
CA PRO A 260 -6.77 -1.29 -39.42
C PRO A 260 -6.96 -0.17 -40.45
N LEU A 261 -6.14 0.87 -40.36
CA LEU A 261 -6.07 1.95 -41.36
C LEU A 261 -5.14 1.58 -42.52
N SER A 262 -4.32 0.54 -42.34
CA SER A 262 -3.42 -0.06 -43.32
C SER A 262 -3.04 -1.50 -42.91
N PRO A 263 -2.45 -2.31 -43.81
CA PRO A 263 -1.91 -3.63 -43.46
C PRO A 263 -0.89 -3.58 -42.31
N ALA A 264 -0.13 -2.48 -42.17
CA ALA A 264 0.85 -2.29 -41.11
C ALA A 264 0.22 -2.00 -39.72
N SER A 265 -1.07 -1.66 -39.68
CA SER A 265 -1.80 -1.35 -38.43
C SER A 265 -2.65 -2.50 -37.91
N VAL A 266 -2.59 -3.67 -38.55
CA VAL A 266 -3.28 -4.87 -38.08
C VAL A 266 -2.71 -5.29 -36.73
N GLY A 267 -3.60 -5.49 -35.75
CA GLY A 267 -3.23 -5.92 -34.40
C GLY A 267 -2.89 -4.80 -33.43
N PHE A 268 -2.90 -3.53 -33.85
CA PHE A 268 -2.78 -2.42 -32.91
C PHE A 268 -4.04 -2.29 -32.06
N SER A 269 -3.83 -1.85 -30.81
CA SER A 269 -4.90 -1.58 -29.85
C SER A 269 -4.76 -0.16 -29.30
N VAL A 270 -5.89 0.41 -28.91
CA VAL A 270 -5.98 1.69 -28.20
C VAL A 270 -6.46 1.44 -26.78
N ALA A 271 -5.93 2.21 -25.82
CA ALA A 271 -6.42 2.14 -24.46
C ALA A 271 -7.85 2.69 -24.38
N ALA A 272 -8.67 2.05 -23.54
CA ALA A 272 -10.02 2.49 -23.23
C ALA A 272 -10.22 2.50 -21.72
N VAL A 273 -10.88 3.55 -21.23
CA VAL A 273 -11.34 3.68 -19.84
C VAL A 273 -12.81 4.04 -19.87
N ASN A 274 -13.65 3.30 -19.14
CA ASN A 274 -15.12 3.49 -19.12
C ASN A 274 -15.70 3.56 -20.55
N ASP A 275 -15.27 2.64 -21.41
CA ASP A 275 -15.62 2.55 -22.82
C ASP A 275 -15.20 3.70 -23.74
N GLU A 276 -14.51 4.72 -23.22
CA GLU A 276 -13.95 5.83 -23.99
C GLU A 276 -12.48 5.58 -24.35
N THR A 277 -12.14 5.78 -25.63
CA THR A 277 -10.77 5.54 -26.13
C THR A 277 -9.86 6.74 -25.93
N LEU A 278 -8.61 6.48 -25.54
CA LEU A 278 -7.61 7.53 -25.30
C LEU A 278 -6.31 7.25 -26.08
N PHE A 279 -5.80 8.27 -26.76
CA PHE A 279 -4.44 8.26 -27.27
C PHE A 279 -3.47 8.57 -26.13
N LEU A 280 -2.68 7.58 -25.73
CA LEU A 280 -1.78 7.71 -24.58
C LEU A 280 -0.51 8.47 -24.94
N LYS A 281 -0.30 9.64 -24.32
CA LYS A 281 1.02 10.29 -24.24
C LYS A 281 1.67 9.88 -22.92
N GLY A 282 2.90 9.37 -22.95
CA GLY A 282 3.52 8.90 -21.72
C GLY A 282 5.04 9.00 -21.69
N ALA A 283 5.57 8.75 -20.49
CA ALA A 283 7.00 8.66 -20.23
C ALA A 283 7.31 7.36 -19.49
N THR A 284 8.58 6.95 -19.52
CA THR A 284 9.06 5.78 -18.77
C THR A 284 9.70 6.24 -17.46
N LEU A 285 9.29 5.62 -16.36
CA LEU A 285 9.88 5.78 -15.04
C LEU A 285 10.61 4.49 -14.66
N THR A 286 11.85 4.62 -14.23
CA THR A 286 12.66 3.48 -13.78
C THR A 286 13.06 3.68 -12.32
N ALA A 287 13.43 2.60 -11.64
CA ALA A 287 13.87 2.68 -10.25
C ALA A 287 15.06 3.64 -10.02
N ALA A 288 15.86 3.95 -11.06
CA ALA A 288 16.97 4.89 -10.95
C ALA A 288 16.52 6.31 -10.61
N ALA A 289 15.25 6.65 -10.86
CA ALA A 289 14.67 7.92 -10.45
C ALA A 289 14.62 8.11 -8.93
N PHE A 290 14.72 7.03 -8.16
CA PHE A 290 14.52 7.03 -6.71
C PHE A 290 15.79 6.78 -5.89
N ALA A 291 16.91 6.43 -6.53
CA ALA A 291 18.08 5.88 -5.86
C ALA A 291 18.71 6.84 -4.82
N ASP A 292 18.68 8.14 -5.08
CA ASP A 292 19.28 9.19 -4.24
C ASP A 292 18.23 10.13 -3.61
N GLU A 293 16.94 9.80 -3.72
CA GLU A 293 15.86 10.64 -3.17
C GLU A 293 15.76 10.44 -1.64
N PRO A 294 15.91 11.51 -0.83
CA PRO A 294 15.86 11.42 0.62
C PRO A 294 14.44 11.16 1.14
N ASP A 295 13.42 11.56 0.37
CA ASP A 295 12.01 11.32 0.66
C ASP A 295 11.29 10.86 -0.61
N LEU A 296 11.11 9.54 -0.70
CA LEU A 296 10.41 8.89 -1.80
C LEU A 296 8.96 9.36 -1.96
N THR A 297 8.28 9.72 -0.88
CA THR A 297 6.88 10.19 -0.94
C THR A 297 6.81 11.51 -1.67
N THR A 298 7.65 12.46 -1.26
CA THR A 298 7.71 13.79 -1.89
C THR A 298 8.20 13.69 -3.33
N ALA A 299 9.22 12.88 -3.61
CA ALA A 299 9.74 12.65 -4.96
C ALA A 299 8.67 12.07 -5.90
N CYS A 300 7.97 11.00 -5.47
CA CYS A 300 6.90 10.40 -6.25
C CYS A 300 5.78 11.39 -6.57
N ARG A 301 5.35 12.19 -5.58
CA ARG A 301 4.30 13.20 -5.78
C ARG A 301 4.74 14.29 -6.76
N ARG A 302 5.98 14.76 -6.65
CA ARG A 302 6.59 15.72 -7.59
C ARG A 302 6.62 15.18 -9.01
N ASP A 303 7.09 13.96 -9.20
CA ASP A 303 7.27 13.39 -10.54
C ASP A 303 5.93 13.13 -11.25
N VAL A 304 4.92 12.68 -10.51
CA VAL A 304 3.55 12.55 -11.02
C VAL A 304 2.96 13.92 -11.36
N ALA A 305 3.19 14.94 -10.52
CA ALA A 305 2.76 16.30 -10.80
C ALA A 305 3.37 16.84 -12.11
N LEU A 306 4.69 16.69 -12.28
CA LEU A 306 5.41 17.09 -13.49
C LEU A 306 4.91 16.36 -14.74
N ALA A 307 4.63 15.06 -14.64
CA ALA A 307 4.06 14.30 -15.76
C ALA A 307 2.70 14.87 -16.19
N VAL A 308 1.83 15.19 -15.23
CA VAL A 308 0.51 15.77 -15.48
C VAL A 308 0.64 17.18 -16.09
N GLU A 309 1.50 18.02 -15.52
CA GLU A 309 1.80 19.38 -16.01
C GLU A 309 2.37 19.36 -17.43
N ALA A 310 3.20 18.36 -17.77
CA ALA A 310 3.74 18.14 -19.10
C ALA A 310 2.70 17.61 -20.11
N GLY A 311 1.45 17.40 -19.71
CA GLY A 311 0.40 16.94 -20.62
C GLY A 311 0.40 15.42 -20.84
N LEU A 312 1.09 14.63 -20.02
CA LEU A 312 1.11 13.17 -20.12
C LEU A 312 -0.16 12.55 -19.51
N ASP A 313 -0.51 11.38 -20.03
CA ASP A 313 -1.65 10.56 -19.61
C ASP A 313 -1.18 9.23 -18.96
N LEU A 314 0.06 8.81 -19.21
CA LEU A 314 0.60 7.53 -18.77
C LEU A 314 2.03 7.66 -18.22
N LEU A 315 2.31 6.99 -17.10
CA LEU A 315 3.67 6.60 -16.70
C LEU A 315 3.86 5.09 -16.85
N ALA A 316 4.86 4.69 -17.64
CA ALA A 316 5.29 3.31 -17.75
C ALA A 316 6.38 3.04 -16.70
N VAL A 317 6.03 2.31 -15.63
CA VAL A 317 6.96 1.98 -14.53
C VAL A 317 7.65 0.66 -14.84
N ARG A 318 8.99 0.68 -14.93
CA ARG A 318 9.81 -0.47 -15.36
C ARG A 318 10.79 -0.91 -14.29
N GLY A 319 11.03 -2.22 -14.24
CA GLY A 319 12.11 -2.84 -13.45
C GLY A 319 11.81 -3.06 -11.97
N ALA A 320 10.87 -2.33 -11.37
CA ALA A 320 10.42 -2.55 -10.00
C ALA A 320 9.01 -1.98 -9.78
N VAL A 321 8.35 -2.44 -8.72
CA VAL A 321 7.17 -1.77 -8.15
C VAL A 321 7.65 -0.49 -7.47
N ALA A 322 7.02 0.63 -7.79
CA ALA A 322 7.35 1.94 -7.22
C ALA A 322 6.80 2.06 -5.77
N PRO A 323 7.23 3.08 -5.02
CA PRO A 323 6.60 3.38 -3.73
C PRO A 323 5.09 3.65 -3.87
N ALA A 324 4.30 3.28 -2.85
CA ALA A 324 2.84 3.45 -2.83
C ALA A 324 2.40 4.89 -3.19
N ALA A 325 3.17 5.89 -2.73
CA ALA A 325 2.93 7.30 -3.00
C ALA A 325 2.82 7.66 -4.49
N LEU A 326 3.52 6.93 -5.38
CA LEU A 326 3.41 7.13 -6.83
C LEU A 326 2.00 6.78 -7.33
N TYR A 327 1.51 5.59 -6.96
CA TYR A 327 0.20 5.10 -7.40
C TYR A 327 -0.92 5.92 -6.78
N GLU A 328 -0.80 6.27 -5.50
CA GLU A 328 -1.79 7.12 -4.83
C GLU A 328 -1.88 8.52 -5.46
N GLU A 329 -0.75 9.12 -5.84
CA GLU A 329 -0.78 10.41 -6.54
C GLU A 329 -1.32 10.27 -7.97
N ALA A 330 -0.99 9.17 -8.65
CA ALA A 330 -1.51 8.87 -9.98
C ALA A 330 -3.04 8.71 -9.96
N ASP A 331 -3.58 8.00 -8.97
CA ASP A 331 -5.01 7.88 -8.72
C ASP A 331 -5.65 9.25 -8.50
N ARG A 332 -5.07 10.09 -7.63
CA ARG A 332 -5.59 11.45 -7.36
C ARG A 332 -5.58 12.36 -8.59
N ARG A 333 -4.55 12.27 -9.44
CA ARG A 333 -4.37 13.17 -10.59
C ARG A 333 -4.86 12.62 -11.92
N GLY A 334 -5.45 11.44 -11.95
CA GLY A 334 -6.00 10.88 -13.18
C GLY A 334 -4.92 10.38 -14.14
N LEU A 335 -3.73 10.03 -13.63
CA LEU A 335 -2.62 9.56 -14.44
C LEU A 335 -2.65 8.03 -14.50
N LEU A 336 -2.64 7.46 -15.71
CA LEU A 336 -2.60 6.01 -15.87
C LEU A 336 -1.18 5.50 -15.58
N VAL A 337 -1.10 4.28 -15.04
CA VAL A 337 0.18 3.60 -14.80
C VAL A 337 0.20 2.29 -15.57
N CYS A 338 1.24 2.11 -16.40
CA CYS A 338 1.56 0.82 -16.99
C CYS A 338 2.70 0.21 -16.19
N GLN A 339 2.36 -0.68 -15.26
CA GLN A 339 3.35 -1.39 -14.45
C GLN A 339 3.84 -2.62 -15.19
N ASP A 340 5.15 -2.67 -15.46
CA ASP A 340 5.81 -3.91 -15.82
C ASP A 340 6.01 -4.74 -14.55
N VAL A 341 5.61 -6.00 -14.59
CA VAL A 341 5.98 -6.97 -13.55
C VAL A 341 7.23 -7.64 -14.09
N ALA A 342 8.34 -7.53 -13.34
CA ALA A 342 9.56 -8.26 -13.71
C ALA A 342 9.18 -9.71 -13.95
N ALA A 343 9.21 -10.14 -15.21
CA ALA A 343 9.04 -11.54 -15.56
C ALA A 343 10.15 -12.27 -14.79
N GLY A 344 9.74 -13.15 -13.87
CA GLY A 344 10.68 -13.96 -13.12
C GLY A 344 11.64 -14.66 -14.08
N ALA A 345 12.93 -14.54 -13.80
CA ALA A 345 13.90 -15.56 -14.18
C ALA A 345 13.54 -16.87 -13.49
#